data_AF-A0A7C4ERD7-F1
#
_entry.id   AF-A0A7C4ERD7-F1
#
_cell.length_a   1.000
_cell.length_b   1.000
_cell.length_c   1.000
_cell.angle_alpha   90.00
_cell.angle_beta   90.00
_cell.angle_gamma   90.00
#
_symmetry.space_group_name_H-M   'P 1'
#
loop_
_entity.id
_entity.type
_entity.pdbx_description
1 polymer ?
#
loop_
_entity_poly.entity_id
_entity_poly.type
_entity_poly.pdbx_seq_one_letter_code
_entity_poly.pdbx_strand_id
1 'polypeptide(L)'
;MSQFVWQLLWQLPLVVIWVMLIWAAYLYWKSYKEEEHFQPTYRAHVVAVIGALIVRSLILIYWQRSIWQENALGRRLLTEPLSDPNPFYQLSPAIFGREGGYFVAFALSRFLLAVVVSLAVSFVFYVILKVLEKKNSRFFMPGETRLGFLCALISGWPGFVFFLPAVFVSVVVVSSVRMMLGHQFTTLGYPMLLASAIALGASSVLQNYLGLWVLKL
;
A
#
# COMPACT_ATOMS: atom_id res chain seq x y z
N MET A 1 5.15 -28.38 -10.78
CA MET A 1 5.76 -27.04 -10.72
C MET A 1 6.57 -26.96 -9.43
N SER A 2 7.84 -26.52 -9.46
CA SER A 2 8.70 -26.55 -8.26
C SER A 2 8.25 -25.53 -7.21
N GLN A 3 8.52 -25.80 -5.93
CA GLN A 3 8.22 -24.88 -4.81
C GLN A 3 8.81 -23.48 -5.03
N PHE A 4 9.95 -23.39 -5.71
CA PHE A 4 10.62 -22.15 -6.08
C PHE A 4 9.76 -21.23 -6.96
N VAL A 5 9.12 -21.77 -8.01
CA VAL A 5 8.28 -20.97 -8.93
C VAL A 5 7.10 -20.36 -8.17
N TRP A 6 6.53 -21.09 -7.22
CA TRP A 6 5.45 -20.59 -6.37
C TRP A 6 5.88 -19.46 -5.44
N GLN A 7 7.05 -19.59 -4.80
CA GLN A 7 7.62 -18.53 -3.96
C GLN A 7 7.88 -17.25 -4.79
N LEU A 8 8.36 -17.39 -6.02
CA LEU A 8 8.61 -16.27 -6.90
C LEU A 8 7.31 -15.55 -7.30
N LEU A 9 6.29 -16.31 -7.73
CA LEU A 9 4.98 -15.76 -8.12
C LEU A 9 4.30 -15.02 -6.97
N TRP A 10 4.48 -15.50 -5.75
CA TRP A 10 3.96 -14.87 -4.54
C TRP A 10 4.59 -13.49 -4.27
N GLN A 11 5.90 -13.37 -4.47
CA GLN A 11 6.62 -12.11 -4.23
C GLN A 11 6.46 -11.10 -5.38
N LEU A 12 5.99 -11.54 -6.55
CA LEU A 12 5.94 -10.72 -7.76
C LEU A 12 5.20 -9.38 -7.57
N PRO A 13 4.01 -9.31 -6.94
CA PRO A 13 3.36 -8.03 -6.71
C PRO A 13 4.17 -7.08 -5.81
N LEU A 14 4.89 -7.62 -4.81
CA LEU A 14 5.76 -6.83 -3.93
C LEU A 14 6.97 -6.31 -4.71
N VAL A 15 7.56 -7.12 -5.58
CA VAL A 15 8.64 -6.70 -6.48
C VAL A 15 8.16 -5.57 -7.39
N VAL A 16 6.96 -5.67 -7.97
CA VAL A 16 6.37 -4.58 -8.77
C VAL A 16 6.25 -3.30 -7.95
N ILE A 17 5.78 -3.37 -6.71
CA ILE A 17 5.65 -2.19 -5.83
C ILE A 17 7.03 -1.56 -5.55
N TRP A 18 8.07 -2.36 -5.27
CA TRP A 18 9.44 -1.85 -5.11
C TRP A 18 9.98 -1.20 -6.39
N VAL A 19 9.77 -1.83 -7.54
CA VAL A 19 10.16 -1.26 -8.84
C VAL A 19 9.45 0.07 -9.09
N MET A 20 8.16 0.18 -8.75
CA MET A 20 7.41 1.44 -8.88
C MET A 20 7.94 2.53 -7.95
N LEU A 21 8.40 2.19 -6.74
CA LEU A 21 9.04 3.13 -5.83
C LEU A 21 10.39 3.63 -6.38
N ILE A 22 11.24 2.71 -6.85
CA ILE A 22 12.54 3.05 -7.45
C ILE A 22 12.33 3.92 -8.69
N TRP A 23 11.36 3.58 -9.53
CA TRP A 23 11.02 4.32 -10.72
C TRP A 23 10.46 5.72 -10.40
N ALA A 24 9.61 5.84 -9.37
CA ALA A 24 9.15 7.13 -8.86
C ALA A 24 10.31 8.00 -8.34
N ALA A 25 11.27 7.40 -7.64
CA ALA A 25 12.47 8.10 -7.17
C ALA A 25 13.36 8.57 -8.33
N TYR A 26 13.56 7.71 -9.34
CA TYR A 26 14.29 8.06 -10.55
C TYR A 26 13.65 9.21 -11.31
N LEU A 27 12.34 9.14 -11.56
CA LEU A 27 11.61 10.20 -12.27
C LEU A 27 11.62 11.51 -11.47
N TYR A 28 11.51 11.45 -10.14
CA TYR A 28 11.61 12.63 -9.29
C TYR A 28 13.00 13.27 -9.38
N TRP A 29 14.07 12.47 -9.26
CA TRP A 29 15.44 12.94 -9.42
C TRP A 29 15.71 13.55 -10.79
N LYS A 30 15.18 12.95 -11.86
CA LYS A 30 15.28 13.49 -13.22
C LYS A 30 14.54 14.83 -13.35
N SER A 31 13.31 14.92 -12.84
CA SER A 31 12.51 16.16 -12.87
C SER A 31 13.17 17.32 -12.10
N TYR A 32 13.90 17.00 -11.03
CA TYR A 32 14.68 17.99 -10.28
C TYR A 32 15.82 18.60 -11.12
N LYS A 33 16.37 17.85 -12.09
CA LYS A 33 17.47 18.31 -12.94
C LYS A 33 17.01 19.03 -14.20
N GLU A 34 15.91 18.60 -14.80
CA GLU A 34 15.52 19.01 -16.16
C GLU A 34 14.34 19.99 -16.21
N GLU A 35 13.77 20.41 -15.07
CA GLU A 35 12.55 21.25 -14.97
C GLU A 35 11.32 20.73 -15.74
N GLU A 36 11.40 19.53 -16.34
CA GLU A 36 10.33 18.91 -17.10
C GLU A 36 9.17 18.45 -16.22
N HIS A 37 7.95 18.66 -16.74
CA HIS A 37 6.72 18.38 -16.03
C HIS A 37 6.43 16.88 -15.89
N PHE A 38 6.44 16.39 -14.66
CA PHE A 38 6.07 15.05 -14.17
C PHE A 38 4.58 14.68 -14.41
N GLN A 39 4.06 14.76 -15.65
CA GLN A 39 2.61 14.68 -15.90
C GLN A 39 2.12 13.35 -16.53
N PRO A 40 2.66 12.84 -17.66
CA PRO A 40 2.04 11.71 -18.36
C PRO A 40 2.30 10.34 -17.70
N THR A 41 3.45 10.13 -17.07
CA THR A 41 3.81 8.85 -16.45
C THR A 41 3.09 8.56 -15.14
N TYR A 42 2.62 9.59 -14.44
CA TYR A 42 2.04 9.45 -13.10
C TYR A 42 0.79 8.55 -13.05
N ARG A 43 -0.15 8.74 -13.99
CA ARG A 43 -1.39 7.94 -14.03
C ARG A 43 -1.10 6.46 -14.20
N ALA A 44 -0.16 6.13 -15.09
CA ALA A 44 0.25 4.75 -15.32
C ALA A 44 0.85 4.11 -14.05
N HIS A 45 1.64 4.87 -13.26
CA HIS A 45 2.18 4.38 -11.99
C HIS A 45 1.08 4.10 -10.97
N VAL A 46 0.13 5.02 -10.82
CA VAL A 46 -0.98 4.84 -9.89
C VAL A 46 -1.78 3.59 -10.27
N VAL A 47 -2.13 3.44 -11.55
CA VAL A 47 -2.86 2.25 -12.04
C VAL A 47 -2.03 0.98 -11.81
N ALA A 48 -0.72 1.00 -12.08
CA ALA A 48 0.15 -0.15 -11.87
C ALA A 48 0.23 -0.56 -10.40
N VAL A 49 0.37 0.40 -9.47
CA VAL A 49 0.39 0.13 -8.03
C VAL A 49 -0.96 -0.42 -7.55
N ILE A 50 -2.09 0.16 -7.99
CA ILE A 50 -3.43 -0.36 -7.66
C ILE A 50 -3.60 -1.78 -8.19
N GLY A 51 -3.21 -2.02 -9.45
CA GLY A 51 -3.22 -3.34 -10.07
C GLY A 51 -2.40 -4.35 -9.28
N ALA A 52 -1.19 -3.99 -8.87
CA ALA A 52 -0.32 -4.83 -8.04
C ALA A 52 -0.96 -5.15 -6.67
N LEU A 53 -1.58 -4.16 -6.01
CA LEU A 53 -2.29 -4.36 -4.74
C LEU A 53 -3.50 -5.30 -4.88
N ILE A 54 -4.27 -5.17 -5.96
CA ILE A 54 -5.42 -6.05 -6.26
C ILE A 54 -4.91 -7.47 -6.55
N VAL A 55 -3.94 -7.63 -7.44
CA VAL A 55 -3.36 -8.93 -7.79
C VAL A 55 -2.80 -9.61 -6.56
N ARG A 56 -2.06 -8.88 -5.70
CA ARG A 56 -1.58 -9.40 -4.41
C ARG A 56 -2.72 -9.90 -3.53
N SER A 57 -3.82 -9.14 -3.46
CA SER A 57 -4.99 -9.52 -2.65
C SER A 57 -5.68 -10.77 -3.19
N LEU A 58 -5.79 -10.92 -4.52
CA LEU A 58 -6.35 -12.12 -5.15
C LEU A 58 -5.48 -13.35 -4.92
N ILE A 59 -4.15 -13.21 -5.02
CA ILE A 59 -3.21 -14.27 -4.70
C ILE A 59 -3.37 -14.70 -3.24
N LEU A 60 -3.44 -13.73 -2.31
CA LEU A 60 -3.68 -13.98 -0.88
C LEU A 60 -4.99 -14.74 -0.62
N ILE A 61 -6.09 -14.35 -1.30
CA ILE A 61 -7.38 -15.04 -1.21
C ILE A 61 -7.26 -16.49 -1.67
N TYR A 62 -6.63 -16.70 -2.83
CA TYR A 62 -6.42 -18.03 -3.38
C TYR A 62 -5.63 -18.92 -2.42
N TRP A 63 -4.51 -18.43 -1.89
CA TRP A 63 -3.68 -19.17 -0.94
C TRP A 63 -4.39 -19.48 0.37
N GLN A 64 -5.12 -18.52 0.91
CA GLN A 64 -5.89 -18.74 2.12
C GLN A 64 -6.91 -19.87 1.92
N ARG A 65 -7.57 -19.89 0.77
CA ARG A 65 -8.50 -20.97 0.40
C ARG A 65 -7.78 -22.31 0.33
N SER A 66 -6.64 -22.38 -0.35
CA SER A 66 -5.86 -23.62 -0.47
C SER A 66 -5.46 -24.18 0.90
N ILE A 67 -4.97 -23.33 1.81
CA ILE A 67 -4.58 -23.76 3.17
C ILE A 67 -5.80 -24.23 3.97
N TRP A 68 -6.94 -23.54 3.86
CA TRP A 68 -8.17 -23.97 4.54
C TRP A 68 -8.73 -25.28 4.01
N GLN A 69 -8.43 -25.66 2.76
CA GLN A 69 -8.86 -26.96 2.21
C GLN A 69 -8.14 -28.15 2.85
N GLU A 70 -6.95 -27.95 3.41
CA GLU A 70 -6.13 -29.04 3.95
C GLU A 70 -6.67 -29.58 5.29
N ASN A 71 -7.27 -28.73 6.12
CA ASN A 71 -7.77 -29.12 7.44
C ASN A 71 -9.32 -29.16 7.54
N ALA A 72 -9.85 -29.98 8.45
CA ALA A 72 -11.29 -30.18 8.59
C ALA A 72 -12.04 -28.89 8.98
N LEU A 73 -11.43 -28.08 9.86
CA LEU A 73 -12.00 -26.83 10.33
C LEU A 73 -12.06 -25.77 9.22
N GLY A 74 -11.00 -25.62 8.43
CA GLY A 74 -10.95 -24.71 7.29
C GLY A 74 -11.95 -25.11 6.22
N ARG A 75 -12.08 -26.40 5.91
CA ARG A 75 -13.12 -26.90 4.98
C ARG A 75 -14.52 -26.52 5.44
N ARG A 76 -14.79 -26.59 6.74
CA ARG A 76 -16.05 -26.13 7.32
C ARG A 76 -16.24 -24.62 7.12
N LEU A 77 -15.23 -23.80 7.44
CA LEU A 77 -15.30 -22.34 7.25
C LEU A 77 -15.44 -21.94 5.76
N LEU A 78 -14.96 -22.75 4.83
CA LEU A 78 -15.10 -22.52 3.40
C LEU A 78 -16.52 -22.77 2.88
N THR A 79 -17.32 -23.57 3.57
CA THR A 79 -18.71 -23.86 3.20
C THR A 79 -19.73 -23.22 4.13
N GLU A 80 -19.30 -22.71 5.29
CA GLU A 80 -20.18 -22.10 6.28
C GLU A 80 -20.85 -20.83 5.72
N PRO A 81 -22.19 -20.73 5.80
CA PRO A 81 -22.87 -19.48 5.51
C PRO A 81 -22.58 -18.47 6.61
N LEU A 82 -22.56 -17.19 6.24
CA LEU A 82 -22.50 -16.12 7.22
C LEU A 82 -23.86 -15.99 7.91
N SER A 83 -23.87 -15.77 9.23
CA SER A 83 -25.07 -15.61 10.04
C SER A 83 -25.19 -14.20 10.63
N ASP A 84 -26.41 -13.82 10.97
CA ASP A 84 -26.74 -12.61 11.75
C ASP A 84 -26.10 -12.72 13.17
N PRO A 85 -25.56 -11.64 13.76
CA PRO A 85 -25.66 -10.22 13.37
C PRO A 85 -24.48 -9.65 12.57
N ASN A 86 -23.90 -10.42 11.64
CA ASN A 86 -22.79 -9.89 10.86
C ASN A 86 -23.23 -8.75 9.90
N PRO A 87 -22.53 -7.59 9.87
CA PRO A 87 -22.86 -6.49 8.97
C PRO A 87 -22.88 -6.88 7.49
N PHE A 88 -22.00 -7.77 7.05
CA PHE A 88 -22.01 -8.25 5.65
C PHE A 88 -23.26 -9.07 5.35
N TYR A 89 -23.74 -9.87 6.31
CA TYR A 89 -24.98 -10.62 6.15
C TYR A 89 -26.16 -9.68 5.94
N GLN A 90 -26.26 -8.61 6.73
CA GLN A 90 -27.31 -7.60 6.60
C GLN A 90 -27.26 -6.83 5.28
N LEU A 91 -26.06 -6.61 4.71
CA LEU A 91 -25.91 -5.97 3.40
C LEU A 91 -26.45 -6.82 2.25
N SER A 92 -26.26 -8.13 2.29
CA SER A 92 -26.79 -9.03 1.27
C SER A 92 -26.90 -10.48 1.75
N PRO A 93 -28.03 -10.87 2.35
CA PRO A 93 -28.28 -12.25 2.78
C PRO A 93 -28.22 -13.23 1.59
N ALA A 94 -28.57 -12.76 0.39
CA ALA A 94 -28.56 -13.56 -0.83
C ALA A 94 -27.14 -14.02 -1.24
N ILE A 95 -26.11 -13.23 -0.92
CA ILE A 95 -24.71 -13.55 -1.22
C ILE A 95 -24.07 -14.24 -0.02
N PHE A 96 -24.18 -13.63 1.16
CA PHE A 96 -23.45 -14.07 2.36
C PHE A 96 -24.16 -15.17 3.15
N GLY A 97 -25.47 -15.35 2.97
CA GLY A 97 -26.24 -16.42 3.63
C GLY A 97 -26.17 -17.78 2.92
N ARG A 98 -25.45 -17.88 1.80
CA ARG A 98 -25.22 -19.14 1.06
C ARG A 98 -23.96 -19.83 1.54
N GLU A 99 -23.78 -21.08 1.11
CA GLU A 99 -22.55 -21.82 1.37
C GLU A 99 -21.31 -21.04 0.92
N GLY A 100 -20.34 -20.94 1.82
CA GLY A 100 -19.10 -20.19 1.63
C GLY A 100 -19.22 -18.67 1.79
N GLY A 101 -20.39 -18.16 2.19
CA GLY A 101 -20.59 -16.76 2.50
C GLY A 101 -19.66 -16.25 3.60
N TYR A 102 -19.30 -17.09 4.58
CA TYR A 102 -18.29 -16.75 5.58
C TYR A 102 -16.93 -16.45 4.94
N PHE A 103 -16.44 -17.33 4.06
CA PHE A 103 -15.15 -17.13 3.39
C PHE A 103 -15.15 -15.89 2.49
N VAL A 104 -16.26 -15.61 1.79
CA VAL A 104 -16.38 -14.39 0.98
C VAL A 104 -16.26 -13.15 1.87
N ALA A 105 -17.00 -13.08 2.98
CA ALA A 105 -16.91 -11.97 3.93
C ALA A 105 -15.49 -11.83 4.53
N PHE A 106 -14.86 -12.96 4.87
CA PHE A 106 -13.47 -12.99 5.32
C PHE A 106 -12.51 -12.42 4.26
N ALA A 107 -12.64 -12.87 3.01
CA ALA A 107 -11.78 -12.45 1.92
C ALA A 107 -11.92 -10.95 1.61
N LEU A 108 -13.16 -10.46 1.58
CA LEU A 108 -13.46 -9.04 1.39
C LEU A 108 -12.87 -8.19 2.52
N SER A 109 -13.14 -8.56 3.77
CA SER A 109 -12.74 -7.77 4.95
C SER A 109 -11.24 -7.80 5.23
N ARG A 110 -10.53 -8.88 4.90
CA ARG A 110 -9.10 -9.02 5.22
C ARG A 110 -8.17 -8.62 4.08
N PHE A 111 -8.55 -8.89 2.83
CA PHE A 111 -7.66 -8.64 1.69
C PHE A 111 -8.09 -7.43 0.88
N LEU A 112 -9.32 -7.40 0.36
CA LEU A 112 -9.76 -6.30 -0.51
C LEU A 112 -9.99 -4.99 0.26
N LEU A 113 -10.46 -5.07 1.52
CA LEU A 113 -10.61 -3.89 2.36
C LEU A 113 -9.28 -3.16 2.56
N ALA A 114 -8.16 -3.87 2.64
CA ALA A 114 -6.85 -3.24 2.75
C ALA A 114 -6.53 -2.37 1.52
N VAL A 115 -6.92 -2.80 0.31
CA VAL A 115 -6.77 -2.01 -0.92
C VAL A 115 -7.64 -0.76 -0.88
N VAL A 116 -8.91 -0.90 -0.48
CA VAL A 116 -9.85 0.22 -0.36
C VAL A 116 -9.36 1.24 0.68
N VAL A 117 -8.92 0.77 1.84
CA VAL A 117 -8.35 1.62 2.89
C VAL A 117 -7.08 2.31 2.40
N SER A 118 -6.20 1.59 1.69
CA SER A 118 -4.99 2.18 1.08
C SER A 118 -5.32 3.34 0.14
N LEU A 119 -6.33 3.18 -0.72
CA LEU A 119 -6.79 4.24 -1.61
C LEU A 119 -7.35 5.43 -0.82
N ALA A 120 -8.19 5.17 0.18
CA ALA A 120 -8.81 6.20 0.99
C ALA A 120 -7.76 7.03 1.76
N VAL A 121 -6.85 6.38 2.48
CA VAL A 121 -5.81 7.10 3.26
C VAL A 121 -4.83 7.85 2.36
N SER A 122 -4.49 7.29 1.19
CA SER A 122 -3.63 7.97 0.22
C SER A 122 -4.31 9.21 -0.36
N PHE A 123 -5.61 9.12 -0.65
CA PHE A 123 -6.39 10.25 -1.13
C PHE A 123 -6.52 11.35 -0.05
N VAL A 124 -6.78 10.98 1.20
CA VAL A 124 -6.79 11.94 2.33
C VAL A 124 -5.43 12.62 2.45
N PHE A 125 -4.33 11.86 2.38
CA PHE A 125 -2.99 12.40 2.42
C PHE A 125 -2.71 13.36 1.26
N TYR A 126 -3.16 13.04 0.05
CA TYR A 126 -3.08 13.93 -1.10
C TYR A 126 -3.80 15.26 -0.87
N VAL A 127 -5.02 15.22 -0.34
CA VAL A 127 -5.79 16.43 -0.01
C VAL A 127 -5.05 17.28 1.02
N ILE A 128 -4.48 16.66 2.06
CA ILE A 128 -3.65 17.35 3.06
C ILE A 128 -2.46 18.02 2.39
N LEU A 129 -1.71 17.31 1.55
CA LEU A 129 -0.57 17.88 0.84
C LEU A 129 -0.97 19.03 -0.08
N LYS A 130 -2.12 18.95 -0.75
CA LYS A 130 -2.67 20.04 -1.58
C LYS A 130 -2.99 21.29 -0.77
N VAL A 131 -3.57 21.12 0.42
CA VAL A 131 -3.84 22.25 1.32
C VAL A 131 -2.54 22.86 1.84
N LEU A 132 -1.54 22.03 2.17
CA LEU A 132 -0.22 22.48 2.62
C LEU A 132 0.56 23.20 1.52
N GLU A 133 0.54 22.68 0.28
CA GLU A 133 1.13 23.30 -0.91
C GLU A 133 0.59 24.71 -1.14
N LYS A 134 -0.74 24.89 -1.00
CA LYS A 134 -1.37 26.21 -1.14
C LYS A 134 -0.91 27.21 -0.08
N LYS A 135 -0.67 26.76 1.16
CA LYS A 135 -0.25 27.63 2.27
C LYS A 135 1.26 27.87 2.30
N ASN A 136 2.06 26.93 1.81
CA ASN A 136 3.52 26.95 1.94
C ASN A 136 4.21 26.44 0.67
N SER A 137 3.97 27.11 -0.46
CA SER A 137 4.52 26.71 -1.77
C SER A 137 6.04 26.53 -1.79
N ARG A 138 6.78 27.25 -0.94
CA ARG A 138 8.25 27.14 -0.83
C ARG A 138 8.78 25.74 -0.49
N PHE A 139 7.98 24.89 0.15
CA PHE A 139 8.38 23.52 0.51
C PHE A 139 7.96 22.47 -0.52
N PHE A 140 7.31 22.90 -1.60
CA PHE A 140 6.73 22.02 -2.61
C PHE A 140 7.30 22.34 -3.99
N MET A 141 7.77 21.29 -4.68
CA MET A 141 8.02 21.34 -6.12
C MET A 141 6.80 20.87 -6.91
N PRO A 142 6.65 21.32 -8.18
CA PRO A 142 5.60 20.83 -9.05
C PRO A 142 5.56 19.31 -9.10
N GLY A 143 4.41 18.72 -8.76
CA GLY A 143 4.20 17.27 -8.77
C GLY A 143 4.50 16.56 -7.44
N GLU A 144 5.07 17.22 -6.43
CA GLU A 144 5.34 16.56 -5.13
C GLU A 144 4.08 16.12 -4.40
N THR A 145 2.98 16.86 -4.55
CA THR A 145 1.67 16.43 -4.01
C THR A 145 1.23 15.09 -4.61
N ARG A 146 1.46 14.89 -5.91
CA ARG A 146 1.17 13.64 -6.62
C ARG A 146 2.14 12.54 -6.21
N LEU A 147 3.42 12.86 -6.06
CA LEU A 147 4.43 11.93 -5.54
C LEU A 147 4.06 11.44 -4.13
N GLY A 148 3.60 12.34 -3.26
CA GLY A 148 3.16 11.99 -1.92
C GLY A 148 1.96 11.05 -1.91
N PHE A 149 0.97 11.27 -2.79
CA PHE A 149 -0.11 10.30 -3.00
C PHE A 149 0.42 8.92 -3.40
N LEU A 150 1.35 8.89 -4.37
CA LEU A 150 1.92 7.63 -4.85
C LEU A 150 2.72 6.92 -3.76
N CYS A 151 3.51 7.64 -2.97
CA CYS A 151 4.26 7.09 -1.83
C CYS A 151 3.34 6.55 -0.73
N ALA A 152 2.26 7.25 -0.40
CA ALA A 152 1.25 6.76 0.53
C ALA A 152 0.57 5.49 0.00
N LEU A 153 0.27 5.46 -1.31
CA LEU A 153 -0.38 4.32 -1.95
C LEU A 153 0.52 3.09 -2.03
N ILE A 154 1.80 3.30 -2.37
CA ILE A 154 2.85 2.28 -2.37
C ILE A 154 3.02 1.70 -0.97
N SER A 155 3.05 2.56 0.05
CA SER A 155 3.15 2.13 1.46
C SER A 155 1.95 1.27 1.86
N GLY A 156 0.76 1.55 1.31
CA GLY A 156 -0.46 0.76 1.47
C GLY A 156 -0.94 0.66 2.92
N TRP A 157 -1.99 -0.11 3.16
CA TRP A 157 -2.45 -0.46 4.51
C TRP A 157 -1.90 -1.82 4.92
N PRO A 158 -1.36 -1.98 6.14
CA PRO A 158 -1.23 -1.00 7.23
C PRO A 158 0.06 -0.15 7.19
N GLY A 159 0.91 -0.30 6.16
CA GLY A 159 2.21 0.40 6.08
C GLY A 159 2.15 1.93 6.17
N PHE A 160 1.02 2.52 5.79
CA PHE A 160 0.73 3.95 5.92
C PHE A 160 0.90 4.47 7.35
N VAL A 161 0.63 3.63 8.35
CA VAL A 161 0.80 3.95 9.78
C VAL A 161 2.26 4.23 10.12
N PHE A 162 3.22 3.57 9.46
CA PHE A 162 4.64 3.91 9.58
C PHE A 162 5.07 5.01 8.64
N PHE A 163 4.52 5.02 7.43
CA PHE A 163 4.85 6.03 6.43
C PHE A 163 4.69 7.44 7.01
N LEU A 164 3.55 7.74 7.62
CA LEU A 164 3.28 9.08 8.13
C LEU A 164 4.32 9.58 9.15
N PRO A 165 4.60 8.90 10.28
CA PRO A 165 5.66 9.30 11.21
C PRO A 165 7.05 9.24 10.56
N ALA A 166 7.31 8.28 9.66
CA ALA A 166 8.56 8.20 8.94
C ALA A 166 8.78 9.42 8.02
N VAL A 167 7.73 10.02 7.45
CA VAL A 167 7.85 11.28 6.69
C VAL A 167 8.37 12.38 7.60
N PHE A 168 7.79 12.56 8.79
CA PHE A 168 8.23 13.59 9.73
C PHE A 168 9.69 13.41 10.16
N VAL A 169 10.08 12.18 10.51
CA VAL A 169 11.48 11.87 10.86
C VAL A 169 12.40 12.08 9.66
N SER A 170 12.00 11.63 8.46
CA SER A 170 12.78 11.79 7.23
C SER A 170 12.97 13.26 6.86
N VAL A 171 12.00 14.14 7.14
CA VAL A 171 12.15 15.58 6.91
C VAL A 171 13.32 16.12 7.73
N VAL A 172 13.44 15.74 9.00
CA VAL A 172 14.55 16.18 9.87
C VAL A 172 15.88 15.64 9.34
N VAL A 173 15.94 14.33 9.05
CA VAL A 173 17.16 13.68 8.57
C VAL A 173 17.64 14.27 7.24
N VAL A 174 16.75 14.36 6.25
CA VAL A 174 17.09 14.90 4.92
C VAL A 174 17.45 16.37 5.01
N SER A 175 16.75 17.16 5.85
CA SER A 175 17.09 18.58 6.02
C SER A 175 18.46 18.78 6.64
N SER A 176 18.82 18.00 7.66
CA SER A 176 20.15 18.07 8.28
C SER A 176 21.26 17.72 7.30
N VAL A 177 21.09 16.66 6.51
CA VAL A 177 22.07 16.25 5.49
C VAL A 177 22.21 17.33 4.41
N ARG A 178 21.08 17.89 3.92
CA ARG A 178 21.12 18.95 2.91
C ARG A 178 21.76 20.23 3.43
N MET A 179 21.54 20.58 4.70
CA MET A 179 22.17 21.72 5.34
C MET A 179 23.70 21.55 5.42
N MET A 180 24.18 20.35 5.77
CA MET A 180 25.62 20.03 5.77
C MET A 180 26.24 20.15 4.37
N LEU A 181 25.46 19.85 3.32
CA LEU A 181 25.87 20.02 1.92
C LEU A 181 25.70 21.45 1.39
N GLY A 182 25.29 22.41 2.23
CA GLY A 182 25.16 23.83 1.87
C GLY A 182 23.86 24.21 1.15
N HIS A 183 22.87 23.32 1.08
CA HIS A 183 21.56 23.64 0.50
C HIS A 183 20.63 24.28 1.54
N GLN A 184 20.05 25.44 1.22
CA GLN A 184 19.23 26.22 2.16
C GLN A 184 17.76 25.77 2.28
N PHE A 185 17.23 25.01 1.30
CA PHE A 185 15.83 24.60 1.28
C PHE A 185 15.69 23.11 1.01
N THR A 186 14.84 22.44 1.79
CA THR A 186 14.51 21.02 1.62
C THR A 186 13.04 20.89 1.22
N THR A 187 12.83 20.28 0.07
CA THR A 187 11.51 19.92 -0.45
C THR A 187 11.04 18.60 0.14
N LEU A 188 9.73 18.35 0.11
CA LEU A 188 9.13 17.17 0.75
C LEU A 188 9.31 15.87 -0.03
N GLY A 189 9.70 15.92 -1.32
CA GLY A 189 9.78 14.73 -2.17
C GLY A 189 10.75 13.65 -1.67
N TYR A 190 12.01 14.02 -1.36
CA TYR A 190 12.99 13.07 -0.84
C TYR A 190 12.56 12.43 0.51
N PRO A 191 12.09 13.21 1.51
CA PRO A 191 11.51 12.64 2.71
C PRO A 191 10.37 11.65 2.46
N MET A 192 9.46 11.93 1.52
CA MET A 192 8.34 11.04 1.20
C MET A 192 8.80 9.73 0.56
N LEU A 193 9.77 9.78 -0.36
CA LEU A 193 10.36 8.59 -0.98
C LEU A 193 11.07 7.71 0.06
N LEU A 194 11.88 8.32 0.92
CA LEU A 194 12.59 7.62 2.00
C LEU A 194 11.61 6.98 2.98
N ALA A 195 10.60 7.73 3.42
CA ALA A 195 9.57 7.22 4.31
C ALA A 195 8.78 6.06 3.69
N SER A 196 8.51 6.11 2.38
CA SER A 196 7.84 5.01 1.67
C SER A 196 8.71 3.75 1.63
N ALA A 197 10.02 3.89 1.41
CA ALA A 197 10.94 2.76 1.44
C ALA A 197 11.00 2.12 2.84
N ILE A 198 11.09 2.95 3.88
CA ILE A 198 11.05 2.51 5.28
C ILE A 198 9.72 1.79 5.57
N ALA A 199 8.59 2.38 5.18
CA ALA A 199 7.28 1.81 5.41
C ALA A 199 7.10 0.45 4.71
N LEU A 200 7.58 0.30 3.47
CA LEU A 200 7.56 -0.97 2.76
C LEU A 200 8.37 -2.04 3.51
N GLY A 201 9.60 -1.73 3.92
CA GLY A 201 10.44 -2.68 4.66
C GLY A 201 9.87 -3.04 6.04
N ALA A 202 9.38 -2.04 6.78
CA ALA A 202 8.85 -2.20 8.13
C ALA A 202 7.43 -2.80 8.15
N SER A 203 6.69 -2.77 7.04
CA SER A 203 5.31 -3.29 6.98
C SER A 203 5.20 -4.75 7.43
N SER A 204 6.23 -5.56 7.14
CA SER A 204 6.34 -6.96 7.59
C SER A 204 6.35 -7.10 9.12
N VAL A 205 7.08 -6.22 9.81
CA VAL A 205 7.22 -6.20 11.29
C VAL A 205 5.89 -5.89 11.96
N LEU A 206 5.14 -4.91 11.44
CA LEU A 206 3.85 -4.53 12.04
C LEU A 206 2.75 -5.54 11.75
N GLN A 207 2.75 -6.14 10.56
CA GLN A 207 1.86 -7.27 10.31
C GLN A 207 2.11 -8.38 11.35
N ASN A 208 3.39 -8.65 11.68
CA ASN A 208 3.79 -9.63 12.70
C ASN A 208 3.32 -9.24 14.10
N TYR A 209 3.57 -7.99 14.50
CA TYR A 209 3.25 -7.49 15.83
C TYR A 209 1.74 -7.38 16.09
N LEU A 210 0.98 -6.86 15.12
CA LEU A 210 -0.48 -6.66 15.25
C LEU A 210 -1.28 -7.95 15.02
N GLY A 211 -0.63 -9.08 14.74
CA GLY A 211 -1.31 -10.33 14.40
C GLY A 211 -2.18 -10.20 13.15
N LEU A 212 -1.84 -9.26 12.25
CA LEU A 212 -2.56 -9.05 10.99
C LEU A 212 -2.10 -10.03 9.90
N TRP A 213 -1.11 -10.88 10.18
CA TRP A 213 -0.78 -12.01 9.31
C TRP A 213 -1.92 -13.01 9.30
N VAL A 214 -2.49 -13.15 8.11
CA VAL A 214 -3.47 -14.18 7.80
C VAL A 214 -2.79 -15.53 7.48
N LEU A 215 -1.51 -15.49 7.10
CA LEU A 215 -0.68 -16.64 6.77
C LEU A 215 0.53 -16.68 7.71
N LYS A 216 0.42 -17.39 8.83
CA LYS A 216 1.60 -17.88 9.55
C LYS A 216 1.92 -19.24 8.97
N LEU A 217 2.95 -19.32 8.13
CA LEU A 217 3.62 -20.58 7.79
C LEU A 217 4.55 -20.95 8.95
#